data_AF-A0A7X9EB67-F1
#
_entry.id   AF-A0A7X9EB67-F1
#
_cell.length_a   1.000
_cell.length_b   1.000
_cell.length_c   1.000
_cell.angle_alpha   90.00
_cell.angle_beta   90.00
_cell.angle_gamma   90.00
#
_symmetry.space_group_name_H-M   'P 1'
#
loop_
_entity.id
_entity.type
_entity.pdbx_description
1 polymer ?
#
loop_
_entity_poly.entity_id
_entity_poly.type
_entity_poly.pdbx_seq_one_letter_code
_entity_poly.pdbx_strand_id
1 'polypeptide(L)' 'MITDTNINSLIAKLKSYFERKQYVCAVYLFGSTVKGKRRQNSDIDLGILFYEGMDSMQRFDQKLDMI' A
#
# COMPACT_ATOMS: atom_id res chain seq x y z
N MET A 1 -4.98 16.85 -16.13
CA MET A 1 -5.51 15.47 -16.22
C MET A 1 -4.46 14.53 -15.68
N ILE A 2 -4.73 13.83 -14.58
CA ILE A 2 -3.92 12.68 -14.19
C ILE A 2 -4.27 11.62 -15.24
N THR A 3 -3.32 11.28 -16.11
CA THR A 3 -3.53 10.23 -17.10
C THR A 3 -3.68 8.91 -16.35
N ASP A 4 -4.73 8.15 -16.65
CA ASP A 4 -5.03 6.83 -16.07
C ASP A 4 -3.82 5.87 -16.11
N THR A 5 -2.86 6.14 -17.00
CA THR A 5 -1.57 5.46 -17.11
C THR A 5 -0.74 5.48 -15.80
N ASN A 6 -0.77 6.57 -15.02
CA ASN A 6 0.09 6.70 -13.82
C ASN A 6 -0.47 5.91 -12.62
N ILE A 7 -1.78 5.96 -12.38
CA ILE A 7 -2.40 5.25 -11.25
C ILE A 7 -2.37 3.73 -11.46
N ASN A 8 -2.60 3.26 -12.69
CA ASN A 8 -2.51 1.84 -13.01
C ASN A 8 -1.09 1.29 -12.85
N SER A 9 -0.07 2.06 -13.25
CA SER A 9 1.34 1.71 -13.02
C SER A 9 1.67 1.64 -11.52
N LEU A 10 1.15 2.57 -10.72
CA LEU A 10 1.29 2.55 -9.26
C LEU A 10 0.63 1.29 -8.67
N ILE A 11 -0.61 0.99 -9.05
CA ILE A 11 -1.32 -0.20 -8.58
C ILE A 11 -0.55 -1.47 -8.93
N ALA A 12 0.01 -1.57 -10.14
CA ALA A 12 0.82 -2.71 -10.55
C ALA A 12 2.07 -2.87 -9.67
N LYS A 13 2.78 -1.78 -9.36
CA LYS A 13 3.93 -1.78 -8.45
C LYS A 13 3.55 -2.22 -7.04
N LEU A 14 2.46 -1.67 -6.50
CA LEU A 14 1.95 -2.04 -5.17
C LEU A 14 1.59 -3.52 -5.12
N LYS A 15 0.86 -4.04 -6.13
CA LYS A 15 0.56 -5.46 -6.24
C LYS A 15 1.82 -6.31 -6.21
N SER A 16 2.81 -6.02 -7.07
CA SER A 16 4.06 -6.80 -7.13
C SER A 16 4.87 -6.77 -5.83
N TYR A 17 4.81 -5.66 -5.08
CA TYR A 17 5.48 -5.55 -3.78
C TYR A 17 4.77 -6.39 -2.70
N PHE A 18 3.44 -6.29 -2.61
CA PHE A 18 2.65 -6.96 -1.57
C PHE A 18 2.32 -8.43 -1.84
N GLU A 19 2.38 -8.89 -3.09
CA GLU A 19 2.12 -10.28 -3.48
C GLU A 19 3.00 -11.30 -2.74
N ARG A 20 4.22 -10.91 -2.35
CA ARG A 20 5.15 -11.77 -1.59
C ARG A 20 5.00 -11.67 -0.07
N LYS A 21 4.11 -10.81 0.44
CA LYS A 21 3.93 -10.57 1.87
C LYS A 21 2.79 -11.45 2.40
N GLN A 22 3.12 -12.69 2.77
CA GLN A 22 2.17 -13.72 3.21
C GLN A 22 1.23 -13.30 4.36
N TYR A 23 1.64 -12.33 5.19
CA TYR A 23 0.86 -11.86 6.32
C TYR A 23 -0.13 -10.75 5.96
N VAL A 24 -0.06 -10.18 4.76
CA VAL A 24 -0.95 -9.11 4.30
C VAL A 24 -2.19 -9.72 3.66
N CYS A 25 -3.35 -9.41 4.22
CA CYS A 25 -4.65 -9.82 3.71
C CYS A 25 -5.17 -8.85 2.65
N ALA A 26 -5.07 -7.54 2.92
CA ALA A 26 -5.52 -6.51 2.00
C ALA A 26 -4.69 -5.24 2.10
N VAL A 27 -4.60 -4.51 0.99
CA VAL A 27 -3.97 -3.19 0.93
C VAL A 27 -4.93 -2.20 0.28
N TYR A 28 -5.24 -1.14 1.00
CA TYR A 28 -6.11 -0.06 0.58
C TYR A 28 -5.27 1.15 0.20
N LEU A 29 -5.35 1.59 -1.05
CA LEU A 29 -4.83 2.89 -1.47
C LEU A 29 -5.89 3.95 -1.20
N PHE A 30 -5.58 4.94 -0.38
CA PHE A 30 -6.52 6.01 -0.03
C PHE A 30 -5.85 7.39 -0.09
N GLY A 31 -6.49 8.38 0.52
CA GLY A 31 -5.90 9.71 0.69
C GLY A 31 -5.90 10.54 -0.59
N SER A 32 -4.90 11.41 -0.71
CA SER A 32 -4.84 12.40 -1.80
C SER A 32 -4.66 11.76 -3.18
N THR A 33 -4.06 10.57 -3.22
CA THR A 33 -3.78 9.79 -4.43
C THR A 33 -5.05 9.40 -5.18
N VAL A 34 -6.11 9.02 -4.47
CA VAL A 34 -7.39 8.57 -5.08
C VAL A 34 -8.44 9.68 -5.17
N LYS A 35 -8.29 10.78 -4.43
CA LYS A 35 -9.24 11.91 -4.44
C LYS A 35 -9.03 12.91 -5.58
N GLY A 36 -8.18 12.60 -6.57
CA GLY A 36 -7.85 13.49 -7.69
C GLY A 36 -7.05 14.74 -7.31
N LYS A 37 -6.54 14.82 -6.07
CA LYS A 37 -5.76 15.95 -5.54
C LYS A 37 -4.25 15.69 -5.53
N ARG A 38 -3.82 14.59 -6.13
CA ARG A 38 -2.41 14.18 -6.18
C ARG A 38 -1.60 15.20 -6.97
N ARG A 39 -0.55 15.73 -6.35
CA ARG A 39 0.47 16.56 -7.00
C ARG A 39 1.68 15.68 -7.32
N GLN A 40 2.59 16.18 -8.17
CA GLN A 40 3.77 15.43 -8.60
C GLN A 40 4.66 14.95 -7.43
N ASN A 41 4.65 15.68 -6.31
CA ASN A 41 5.40 15.38 -5.08
C ASN A 41 4.49 14.89 -3.93
N SER A 42 3.28 14.39 -4.23
CA SER A 42 2.41 13.84 -3.18
C SER A 42 2.89 12.46 -2.74
N ASP A 43 2.93 12.26 -1.43
CA ASP A 43 3.07 10.96 -0.79
C ASP A 43 1.90 10.04 -1.16
N ILE A 44 2.03 8.77 -0.78
CA ILE A 44 1.05 7.71 -1.03
C ILE A 44 0.55 7.19 0.31
N ASP A 45 -0.75 7.28 0.53
CA ASP A 45 -1.40 6.81 1.76
C ASP A 45 -1.90 5.37 1.57
N LEU A 46 -1.37 4.43 2.36
CA LEU A 46 -1.75 3.01 2.32
C LEU A 46 -2.29 2.54 3.66
N GLY A 47 -3.33 1.71 3.60
CA GLY A 47 -3.89 0.99 4.75
C GLY A 47 -3.66 -0.49 4.56
N ILE A 48 -3.01 -1.14 5.52
CA ILE A 48 -2.61 -2.55 5.40
C ILE A 48 -3.36 -3.35 6.45
N LEU A 49 -4.12 -4.34 5.98
CA LEU A 49 -4.80 -5.31 6.82
C LEU A 49 -3.97 -6.59 6.85
N PHE A 50 -3.63 -7.05 8.04
CA PHE A 50 -2.91 -8.32 8.25
C PHE A 50 -3.89 -9.45 8.59
N TYR A 51 -3.52 -10.68 8.24
CA TYR A 51 -4.25 -11.87 8.70
C TYR A 51 -4.23 -11.99 10.23
N GLU A 52 -5.25 -12.65 10.77
CA GLU A 52 -5.29 -13.03 12.17
C GLU A 52 -4.18 -14.05 12.51
N GLY A 53 -3.89 -14.21 13.80
CA GLY A 53 -2.88 -15.18 14.28
C GLY A 53 -1.45 -14.66 14.33
N MET A 54 -1.18 -13.43 13.91
CA MET A 54 0.12 -12.80 14.15
C MET A 54 0.28 -12.36 15.60
N ASP A 55 1.40 -12.78 16.22
CA ASP A 55 1.82 -12.28 17.52
C ASP A 55 2.37 -10.84 17.44
N SER A 56 2.62 -10.24 18.60
CA SER A 56 3.09 -8.85 18.71
C SER A 56 4.44 -8.61 18.03
N MET A 57 5.34 -9.59 18.06
CA MET A 57 6.67 -9.49 17.45
C MET A 57 6.57 -9.59 15.93
N GLN A 58 5.83 -10.57 15.42
CA GLN A 58 5.54 -10.69 13.99
C GLN A 58 4.89 -9.42 13.44
N ARG A 59 3.95 -8.81 14.17
CA ARG A 59 3.33 -7.53 13.79
C ARG A 59 4.32 -6.38 13.77
N PHE A 60 5.25 -6.35 14.72
CA PHE A 60 6.29 -5.34 14.79
C PHE A 60 7.28 -5.48 13.62
N ASP A 61 7.74 -6.70 13.34
CA ASP A 61 8.66 -6.99 12.23
C ASP A 61 8.03 -6.62 10.88
N GLN A 62 6.76 -6.96 10.66
CA GLN A 62 6.05 -6.56 9.44
C GLN A 62 5.91 -5.03 9.32
N LYS A 63 5.73 -4.30 10.42
CA LYS A 63 5.72 -2.84 10.39
C LYS A 63 7.09 -2.30 9.99
N LEU A 64 8.18 -2.82 10.58
CA LEU A 64 9.54 -2.37 10.28
C LEU A 64 9.94 -2.62 8.82
N ASP A 65 9.55 -3.75 8.26
CA ASP A 65 9.82 -4.11 6.87
C ASP A 65 9.06 -3.22 5.84
N MET A 66 8.09 -2.42 6.31
CA MET A 66 7.24 -1.55 5.49
C MET A 66 7.49 -0.05 5.68
N ILE A 67 8.43 0.34 6.55
CA ILE A 67 8.85 1.74 6.80
C ILE A 67 10.21 1.98 6.14
#